data_AF-A0A494G923-F1
#
_entry.id   AF-A0A494G923-F1
#
_cell.length_a   1.000
_cell.length_b   1.000
_cell.length_c   1.000
_cell.angle_alpha   90.00
_cell.angle_beta   90.00
_cell.angle_gamma   90.00
#
_symmetry.space_group_name_H-M   'P 1'
#
loop_
_entity.id
_entity.type
_entity.pdbx_description
1 polymer ?
#
loop_
_entity_poly.entity_id
_entity_poly.type
_entity_poly.pdbx_seq_one_letter_code
_entity_poly.pdbx_strand_id
1 'polypeptide(L)'
;MASRPGFLTDWPWTPLGSFKYLLLAPLVFDSIYSYATIRDHEKLLIVAVTVWRIVHSQIWISLSRYQTAKGTKRILNKSIEFDQVDRERTWDDQIIFNTLIVYLTKVYVSGTSTIPFWRTDGVILVALLHAGPVEFIYYWFHRALHH
;
A
#
# COMPACT_ATOMS: atom_id res chain seq x y z
N MET A 1 3.45 -3.77 21.95
CA MET A 1 2.46 -4.55 21.16
C MET A 1 1.40 -5.05 22.10
N ALA A 2 0.19 -5.29 21.59
CA ALA A 2 -0.84 -5.99 22.35
C ALA A 2 -0.28 -7.34 22.81
N SER A 3 -0.51 -7.71 24.08
CA SER A 3 -0.08 -8.99 24.63
C SER A 3 -0.81 -10.19 24.01
N ARG A 4 -1.93 -9.92 23.31
CA ARG A 4 -2.72 -10.88 22.54
C ARG A 4 -3.13 -10.26 21.20
N PRO A 5 -2.47 -10.62 20.09
CA PRO A 5 -2.87 -10.14 18.77
C PRO A 5 -4.25 -10.70 18.39
N GLY A 6 -5.03 -9.91 17.66
CA GLY A 6 -6.35 -10.31 17.17
C GLY A 6 -6.26 -11.08 15.86
N PHE A 7 -7.41 -11.62 15.43
CA PHE A 7 -7.51 -12.46 14.22
C PHE A 7 -7.01 -11.79 12.91
N LEU A 8 -7.04 -10.45 12.84
CA LEU A 8 -6.61 -9.66 11.67
C LEU A 8 -5.31 -8.86 11.93
N THR A 9 -4.51 -9.28 12.90
CA THR A 9 -3.23 -8.61 13.17
C THR A 9 -2.22 -8.86 12.05
N ASP A 10 -2.21 -10.06 11.48
CA ASP A 10 -1.24 -10.45 10.47
C ASP A 10 -1.84 -10.43 9.06
N TRP A 11 -0.99 -10.15 8.08
CA TRP A 11 -1.35 -10.25 6.67
C TRP A 11 -1.44 -11.72 6.24
N PRO A 12 -2.29 -12.05 5.24
CA PRO A 12 -2.40 -13.43 4.74
C PRO A 12 -1.07 -14.04 4.28
N TRP A 13 -0.12 -13.18 3.87
CA TRP A 13 1.21 -13.56 3.39
C TRP A 13 2.33 -13.35 4.40
N THR A 14 2.02 -13.08 5.68
CA THR A 14 3.02 -13.05 6.76
C THR A 14 3.92 -14.30 6.76
N PRO A 15 3.43 -15.54 6.54
CA PRO A 15 4.29 -16.72 6.47
C PRO A 15 5.36 -16.70 5.37
N LEU A 16 5.20 -15.89 4.33
CA LEU A 16 6.20 -15.76 3.25
C LEU A 16 7.39 -14.89 3.65
N GLY A 17 7.29 -14.10 4.72
CA GLY A 17 8.35 -13.17 5.15
C GLY A 17 8.83 -12.29 3.99
N SER A 18 10.14 -12.29 3.73
CA SER A 18 10.76 -11.52 2.64
C SER A 18 10.34 -11.97 1.23
N PHE A 19 9.75 -13.17 1.08
CA PHE A 19 9.30 -13.69 -0.23
C PHE A 19 7.92 -13.17 -0.66
N LYS A 20 7.25 -12.34 0.14
CA LYS A 20 5.91 -11.80 -0.17
C LYS A 20 5.82 -11.08 -1.52
N TYR A 21 6.92 -10.54 -2.04
CA TYR A 21 6.95 -9.92 -3.38
C TYR A 21 6.70 -10.90 -4.53
N LEU A 22 6.87 -12.21 -4.30
CA LEU A 22 6.52 -13.24 -5.27
C LEU A 22 5.02 -13.22 -5.62
N LEU A 23 4.17 -12.70 -4.73
CA LEU A 23 2.74 -12.47 -5.02
C LEU A 23 2.52 -11.53 -6.21
N LEU A 24 3.46 -10.62 -6.47
CA LEU A 24 3.38 -9.67 -7.58
C LEU A 24 3.95 -10.24 -8.87
N ALA A 25 4.73 -11.33 -8.83
CA ALA A 25 5.40 -11.87 -10.01
C ALA A 25 4.42 -12.26 -11.14
N PRO A 26 3.31 -12.98 -10.88
CA PRO A 26 2.32 -13.28 -11.93
C PRO A 26 1.75 -12.02 -12.58
N LEU A 27 1.50 -10.98 -11.79
CA LEU A 27 0.97 -9.70 -12.28
C LEU A 27 1.99 -9.00 -13.18
N VAL A 28 3.28 -9.03 -12.83
CA VAL A 28 4.34 -8.46 -13.66
C VAL A 28 4.43 -9.20 -15.00
N PHE A 29 4.46 -10.53 -14.98
CA PHE A 29 4.52 -11.34 -16.21
C PHE A 29 3.29 -11.11 -17.11
N ASP A 30 2.08 -11.14 -16.54
CA ASP A 30 0.85 -10.89 -17.29
C ASP A 30 0.81 -9.46 -17.86
N SER A 31 1.33 -8.46 -17.12
CA SER A 31 1.40 -7.08 -17.62
C SER A 31 2.34 -6.92 -18.81
N ILE A 32 3.53 -7.53 -18.75
CA ILE A 32 4.50 -7.51 -19.84
C ILE A 32 3.92 -8.23 -21.06
N TYR A 33 3.33 -9.40 -20.85
CA TYR A 33 2.71 -10.19 -21.92
C TYR A 33 1.54 -9.43 -22.57
N SER A 34 0.63 -8.88 -21.77
CA SER A 34 -0.52 -8.09 -22.25
C SER A 34 -0.06 -6.86 -23.04
N TYR A 35 1.00 -6.19 -22.60
CA TYR A 35 1.57 -5.09 -23.36
C TYR A 35 2.19 -5.54 -24.69
N ALA A 36 2.94 -6.64 -24.69
CA ALA A 36 3.59 -7.15 -25.89
C ALA A 36 2.60 -7.63 -26.96
N THR A 37 1.45 -8.17 -26.54
CA THR A 37 0.46 -8.81 -27.42
C THR A 37 -0.65 -7.88 -27.87
N ILE A 38 -1.27 -7.17 -26.91
CA ILE A 38 -2.48 -6.36 -27.16
C ILE A 38 -2.27 -4.88 -26.82
N ARG A 39 -1.03 -4.47 -26.48
CA ARG A 39 -0.68 -3.08 -26.13
C ARG A 39 -1.49 -2.53 -24.96
N ASP A 40 -1.83 -3.38 -23.98
CA ASP A 40 -2.48 -2.93 -22.74
C ASP A 40 -1.46 -2.19 -21.86
N HIS A 41 -1.50 -0.86 -21.91
CA HIS A 41 -0.64 0.01 -21.12
C HIS A 41 -1.08 0.12 -19.65
N GLU A 42 -2.34 -0.19 -19.33
CA GLU A 42 -2.90 0.03 -18.00
C GLU A 42 -2.33 -0.96 -16.98
N LYS A 43 -2.23 -2.24 -17.35
CA LYS A 43 -1.59 -3.26 -16.49
C LYS A 43 -0.14 -2.92 -16.18
N LEU A 44 0.61 -2.46 -17.18
CA LEU A 44 1.98 -1.97 -16.98
C LEU A 44 2.02 -0.72 -16.09
N LEU A 45 1.08 0.21 -16.27
CA LEU A 45 0.99 1.40 -15.44
C LEU A 45 0.73 1.04 -13.97
N ILE A 46 -0.13 0.04 -13.70
CA ILE A 46 -0.35 -0.47 -12.34
C ILE A 46 0.98 -0.94 -11.73
N VAL A 47 1.74 -1.77 -12.45
CA VAL A 47 3.07 -2.24 -12.00
C VAL A 47 4.04 -1.07 -11.77
N ALA A 48 4.09 -0.12 -12.70
CA ALA A 48 4.97 1.05 -12.58
C ALA A 48 4.61 1.91 -11.37
N VAL A 49 3.31 2.13 -11.11
CA VAL A 49 2.81 2.84 -9.93
C VAL A 49 3.15 2.06 -8.66
N THR A 50 3.02 0.73 -8.64
CA THR A 50 3.44 -0.10 -7.49
C THR A 50 4.91 0.10 -7.16
N VAL A 51 5.80 0.05 -8.16
CA VAL A 51 7.24 0.33 -7.97
C VAL A 51 7.46 1.76 -7.46
N TRP A 52 6.77 2.74 -8.04
CA TRP A 52 6.84 4.12 -7.57
C TRP A 52 6.40 4.26 -6.11
N ARG A 53 5.35 3.55 -5.68
CA ARG A 53 4.92 3.53 -4.27
C ARG A 53 5.99 2.97 -3.34
N ILE A 54 6.71 1.93 -3.76
CA ILE A 54 7.84 1.37 -3.01
C ILE A 54 8.95 2.42 -2.85
N VAL A 55 9.37 3.04 -3.96
CA VAL A 55 10.42 4.06 -3.98
C VAL A 55 10.02 5.27 -3.14
N HIS A 56 8.80 5.78 -3.33
CA HIS A 56 8.27 6.92 -2.60
C HIS A 56 8.23 6.67 -1.09
N SER A 57 7.75 5.50 -0.65
CA SER A 57 7.76 5.13 0.77
C SER A 57 9.17 5.04 1.33
N GLN A 58 10.12 4.48 0.58
CA GLN A 58 11.52 4.41 1.01
C GLN A 58 12.16 5.79 1.14
N ILE A 59 11.85 6.72 0.24
CA ILE A 59 12.29 8.11 0.33
C ILE A 59 11.77 8.75 1.62
N TRP A 60 10.47 8.60 1.92
CA TRP A 60 9.87 9.17 3.13
C TRP A 60 10.41 8.55 4.42
N ILE A 61 10.60 7.23 4.45
CA ILE A 61 11.20 6.54 5.60
C ILE A 61 12.62 7.07 5.82
N SER A 62 13.41 7.19 4.76
CA SER A 62 14.78 7.70 4.84
C SER A 62 14.82 9.15 5.34
N LEU A 63 13.96 10.01 4.81
CA LEU A 63 13.86 11.41 5.21
C LEU A 63 13.42 11.55 6.67
N SER A 64 12.40 10.81 7.08
CA SER A 64 11.88 10.80 8.46
C SER A 64 12.95 10.32 9.46
N ARG A 65 13.67 9.24 9.13
CA ARG A 65 14.76 8.71 9.96
C ARG A 65 15.92 9.68 10.06
N TYR A 66 16.29 10.33 8.95
CA TYR A 66 17.33 11.37 8.96
C TYR A 66 16.95 12.53 9.87
N GLN A 67 15.71 13.04 9.77
CA GLN A 67 15.22 14.10 10.65
C GLN A 67 15.19 13.67 12.12
N THR A 68 14.80 12.43 12.41
CA THR A 68 14.81 11.89 13.79
C THR A 68 16.23 11.73 14.34
N ALA A 69 17.18 11.34 13.49
CA ALA A 69 18.58 11.17 13.87
C ALA A 69 19.25 12.51 14.21
N LYS A 70 19.00 13.58 13.44
CA LYS A 70 19.59 14.91 13.65
C LYS A 70 18.72 15.89 14.45
N GLY A 71 17.46 15.58 14.66
CA GLY A 71 16.47 16.50 15.23
C GLY A 71 16.62 16.68 16.73
N THR A 72 16.28 17.88 17.21
CA THR A 72 16.21 18.22 18.63
C THR A 72 14.91 17.75 19.30
N LYS A 73 13.94 17.24 18.52
CA LYS A 73 12.59 16.84 18.98
C LYS A 73 12.51 15.38 19.46
N ARG A 74 13.60 14.79 19.93
CA ARG A 74 13.56 13.42 20.46
C ARG A 74 12.78 13.42 21.77
N ILE A 75 11.66 12.68 21.81
CA ILE A 75 10.83 12.53 23.00
C ILE A 75 11.57 11.69 24.06
N LEU A 76 12.36 10.70 23.61
CA LEU A 76 13.15 9.83 24.47
C LEU A 76 14.60 9.78 23.95
N ASN A 77 15.57 9.94 24.85
CA ASN A 77 16.99 9.83 24.53
C ASN A 77 17.46 8.36 24.59
N LYS A 78 16.84 7.49 23.78
CA LYS A 78 17.19 6.07 23.62
C LYS A 78 17.37 5.76 22.15
N SER A 79 18.29 4.85 21.81
CA SER A 79 18.42 4.32 20.45
C SER A 79 17.19 3.51 20.07
N ILE A 80 16.87 3.50 18.77
CA ILE A 80 15.84 2.61 18.22
C ILE A 80 16.44 1.20 18.17
N GLU A 81 15.75 0.23 18.78
CA GLU A 81 16.13 -1.18 18.75
C GLU A 81 15.79 -1.79 17.37
N PHE A 82 16.58 -2.75 16.90
CA PHE A 82 16.32 -3.44 15.63
C PHE A 82 14.94 -4.10 15.61
N ASP A 83 14.50 -4.65 16.74
CA ASP A 83 13.14 -5.20 16.90
C ASP A 83 12.05 -4.16 16.59
N GLN A 84 12.25 -2.89 16.96
CA GLN A 84 11.29 -1.85 16.61
C GLN A 84 11.29 -1.54 15.11
N VAL A 85 12.47 -1.53 14.49
CA VAL A 85 12.59 -1.36 13.03
C VAL A 85 11.88 -2.48 12.29
N ASP A 86 12.03 -3.72 12.74
CA ASP A 86 11.39 -4.89 12.11
C ASP A 86 9.88 -4.88 12.30
N ARG A 87 9.37 -4.42 13.45
CA ARG A 87 7.93 -4.25 13.70
C ARG A 87 7.26 -3.21 12.82
N GLU A 88 8.01 -2.18 12.42
CA GLU A 88 7.52 -1.10 11.56
C GLU A 88 7.81 -1.35 10.07
N ARG A 89 8.33 -2.54 9.72
CA ARG A 89 8.75 -2.87 8.35
C ARG A 89 7.61 -3.30 7.43
N THR A 90 6.38 -3.43 7.93
CA THR A 90 5.19 -3.93 7.20
C THR A 90 4.50 -2.91 6.29
N TRP A 91 5.12 -1.74 6.06
CA TRP A 91 4.59 -0.66 5.21
C TRP A 91 4.33 -1.11 3.75
N ASP A 92 5.05 -2.13 3.29
CA ASP A 92 4.98 -2.69 1.94
C ASP A 92 3.83 -3.69 1.77
N ASP A 93 3.29 -4.26 2.86
CA ASP A 93 2.13 -5.15 2.80
C ASP A 93 0.90 -4.43 2.25
N GLN A 94 0.69 -3.17 2.66
CA GLN A 94 -0.36 -2.32 2.10
C GLN A 94 -0.18 -2.07 0.60
N ILE A 95 1.06 -1.94 0.12
CA ILE A 95 1.34 -1.74 -1.29
C ILE A 95 1.00 -2.99 -2.09
N ILE A 96 1.37 -4.18 -1.59
CA ILE A 96 1.02 -5.47 -2.19
C ILE A 96 -0.50 -5.60 -2.26
N PHE A 97 -1.20 -5.37 -1.14
CA PHE A 97 -2.65 -5.44 -1.06
C PHE A 97 -3.36 -4.54 -2.08
N ASN A 98 -3.00 -3.26 -2.11
CA ASN A 98 -3.61 -2.31 -3.04
C ASN A 98 -3.30 -2.66 -4.50
N THR A 99 -2.08 -3.15 -4.78
CA THR A 99 -1.71 -3.61 -6.12
C THR A 99 -2.60 -4.77 -6.56
N LEU A 100 -2.80 -5.76 -5.69
CA LEU A 100 -3.69 -6.89 -5.97
C LEU A 100 -5.11 -6.42 -6.27
N ILE A 101 -5.71 -5.58 -5.42
CA ILE A 101 -7.08 -5.09 -5.63
C ILE A 101 -7.20 -4.34 -6.96
N VAL A 102 -6.30 -3.40 -7.23
CA VAL A 102 -6.36 -2.59 -8.46
C VAL A 102 -6.17 -3.48 -9.69
N TYR A 103 -5.25 -4.43 -9.63
CA TYR A 103 -5.01 -5.36 -10.73
C TYR A 103 -6.21 -6.26 -11.01
N LEU A 104 -6.78 -6.87 -9.96
CA LEU A 104 -7.97 -7.72 -10.09
C LEU A 104 -9.18 -6.91 -10.58
N THR A 105 -9.30 -5.65 -10.17
CA THR A 105 -10.33 -4.74 -10.70
C THR A 105 -10.13 -4.49 -12.20
N LYS A 106 -8.89 -4.24 -12.64
CA LYS A 106 -8.59 -4.13 -14.08
C LYS A 106 -8.97 -5.40 -14.84
N VAL A 107 -8.61 -6.58 -14.32
CA VAL A 107 -8.87 -7.86 -14.98
C VAL A 107 -10.36 -8.20 -15.04
N TYR A 108 -11.07 -8.10 -13.91
CA TYR A 108 -12.43 -8.64 -13.78
C TYR A 108 -13.54 -7.61 -13.94
N VAL A 109 -13.27 -6.33 -13.72
CA VAL A 109 -14.28 -5.26 -13.80
C VAL A 109 -14.11 -4.47 -15.09
N SER A 110 -12.92 -3.93 -15.34
CA SER A 110 -12.68 -3.09 -16.52
C SER A 110 -12.48 -3.92 -17.80
N GLY A 111 -11.79 -5.06 -17.68
CA GLY A 111 -11.45 -5.93 -18.81
C GLY A 111 -10.64 -5.18 -19.86
N THR A 112 -11.11 -5.23 -21.12
CA THR A 112 -10.51 -4.52 -22.27
C THR A 112 -10.94 -3.06 -22.39
N SER A 113 -11.86 -2.59 -21.55
CA SER A 113 -12.28 -1.20 -21.56
C SER A 113 -11.11 -0.30 -21.21
N THR A 114 -10.91 0.75 -22.00
CA THR A 114 -9.91 1.78 -21.71
C THR A 114 -10.49 2.76 -20.69
N ILE A 115 -9.72 3.00 -19.63
CA ILE A 115 -10.06 4.00 -18.63
C ILE A 115 -9.35 5.29 -19.03
N PRO A 116 -10.05 6.45 -19.06
CA PRO A 116 -9.37 7.71 -19.34
C PRO A 116 -8.29 7.97 -18.29
N PHE A 117 -7.14 8.45 -18.74
CA PHE A 117 -6.02 8.78 -17.86
C PHE A 117 -6.39 9.83 -16.79
N TRP A 118 -7.35 10.71 -17.08
CA TRP A 118 -7.84 11.72 -16.16
C TRP A 118 -9.36 11.87 -16.23
N ARG A 119 -10.02 11.94 -15.06
CA ARG A 119 -11.47 12.19 -14.95
C ARG A 119 -11.80 13.03 -13.71
N THR A 120 -12.16 14.30 -13.91
CA THR A 120 -12.39 15.27 -12.82
C THR A 120 -13.59 14.89 -11.94
N ASP A 121 -14.66 14.38 -12.54
CA ASP A 121 -15.83 13.86 -11.83
C ASP A 121 -15.45 12.70 -10.88
N GLY A 122 -14.56 11.81 -11.31
CA GLY A 122 -14.01 10.74 -10.51
C GLY A 122 -13.19 11.26 -9.33
N VAL A 123 -12.38 12.30 -9.54
CA VAL A 123 -11.63 12.95 -8.46
C VAL A 123 -12.57 13.54 -7.40
N ILE A 124 -13.62 14.25 -7.84
CA ILE A 124 -14.63 14.81 -6.93
C ILE A 124 -15.33 13.69 -6.15
N LEU A 125 -15.73 12.61 -6.84
CA LEU A 125 -16.39 11.47 -6.21
C LEU A 125 -15.49 10.81 -5.16
N VAL A 126 -14.22 10.57 -5.48
CA VAL A 126 -13.24 10.00 -4.54
C VAL A 126 -13.05 10.91 -3.33
N ALA A 127 -12.97 12.22 -3.53
CA ALA A 127 -12.84 13.18 -2.44
C ALA A 127 -14.07 13.14 -1.50
N LEU A 128 -15.28 13.08 -2.04
CA LEU A 128 -16.52 12.98 -1.26
C LEU A 128 -16.65 11.64 -0.53
N LEU A 129 -16.31 10.53 -1.19
CA LEU A 129 -16.29 9.20 -0.57
C LEU A 129 -15.28 9.12 0.57
N HIS A 130 -14.12 9.75 0.40
CA HIS A 130 -13.10 9.82 1.43
C HIS A 130 -13.59 10.66 2.62
N ALA A 131 -13.91 11.94 2.38
CA ALA A 131 -14.28 12.89 3.43
C ALA A 131 -15.59 12.55 4.17
N GLY A 132 -16.49 11.78 3.54
CA GLY A 132 -17.73 11.33 4.16
C GLY A 132 -17.62 9.90 4.71
N PRO A 133 -18.01 8.87 3.92
CA PRO A 133 -18.06 7.49 4.37
C PRO A 133 -16.78 6.94 5.01
N VAL A 134 -15.61 7.17 4.39
CA VAL A 134 -14.34 6.58 4.89
C VAL A 134 -13.97 7.16 6.25
N GLU A 135 -14.01 8.49 6.41
CA GLU A 135 -13.74 9.13 7.69
C GLU A 135 -14.75 8.73 8.77
N PHE A 136 -16.03 8.62 8.42
CA PHE A 136 -17.06 8.15 9.33
C PHE A 136 -16.77 6.74 9.84
N ILE A 137 -16.49 5.80 8.93
CA ILE A 137 -16.15 4.41 9.28
C ILE A 137 -14.88 4.38 10.12
N TYR A 138 -13.84 5.12 9.70
CA TYR A 138 -12.58 5.22 10.43
C TYR A 138 -12.79 5.67 11.88
N TYR A 139 -13.57 6.74 12.11
CA TYR A 139 -13.87 7.23 13.44
C TYR A 139 -14.48 6.16 14.33
N TRP A 140 -15.49 5.43 13.84
CA TRP A 140 -16.17 4.40 14.63
C TRP A 140 -15.27 3.19 14.91
N PHE A 141 -14.48 2.74 13.93
CA PHE A 141 -13.51 1.67 14.15
C PHE A 141 -12.43 2.08 15.15
N HIS A 142 -11.87 3.29 14.99
CA HIS A 142 -10.88 3.81 15.90
C HIS A 142 -11.43 3.87 17.33
N ARG A 143 -12.65 4.40 17.50
CA ARG A 143 -13.34 4.44 18.79
C ARG A 143 -13.57 3.04 19.37
N ALA A 144 -14.05 2.09 18.57
CA ALA A 144 -14.36 0.74 19.05
C ALA A 144 -13.12 -0.08 19.45
N LEU A 145 -11.97 0.17 18.84
CA LEU A 145 -10.73 -0.61 19.04
C LEU A 145 -9.73 0.01 20.02
N HIS A 146 -9.88 1.30 20.35
CA HIS A 146 -8.98 2.02 21.26
C HIS A 146 -9.64 2.41 22.60
N HIS A 147 -10.86 1.93 22.86
CA HIS A 147 -11.50 2.00 24.19
C HIS A 147 -11.24 0.75 25.02
#